data_AF-A0A4V2F2A7-F1
#
_entry.id   AF-A0A4V2F2A7-F1
#
_cell.length_a   1.000
_cell.length_b   1.000
_cell.length_c   1.000
_cell.angle_alpha   90.00
_cell.angle_beta   90.00
_cell.angle_gamma   90.00
#
_symmetry.space_group_name_H-M   'P 1'
#
loop_
_entity.id
_entity.type
_entity.pdbx_description
1 polymer ?
#
loop_
_entity_poly.entity_id
_entity_poly.type
_entity_poly.pdbx_seq_one_letter_code
_entity_poly.pdbx_strand_id
1 'polypeptide(L)'
;MKISRKKFVIGFLVSAFVFQFITNSILGNEISLFPRNGEWFPEGGSIAWKNTLATIIYPVKFVLVEPLSFLAQDPDPPPPLLLLAFAIYWTAIALVLHFVFFRLFNRKKT
;
A
#
# COMPACT_ATOMS: atom_id res chain seq x y z
N MET A 1 -18.56 1.03 -14.01
CA MET A 1 -18.58 -0.23 -13.21
C MET A 1 -19.89 -0.31 -12.44
N LYS A 2 -20.46 -1.51 -12.23
CA LYS A 2 -21.69 -1.71 -11.41
C LYS A 2 -21.41 -1.81 -9.90
N ILE A 3 -20.14 -1.81 -9.49
CA ILE A 3 -19.74 -1.84 -8.08
C ILE A 3 -20.03 -0.48 -7.45
N SER A 4 -20.65 -0.50 -6.27
CA SER A 4 -20.84 0.71 -5.46
C SER A 4 -19.50 1.26 -4.97
N ARG A 5 -19.35 2.59 -4.95
CA ARG A 5 -18.16 3.29 -4.45
C ARG A 5 -17.71 2.77 -3.08
N LYS A 6 -18.66 2.56 -2.15
CA LYS A 6 -18.36 2.05 -0.80
C LYS A 6 -17.73 0.65 -0.85
N LYS A 7 -18.29 -0.25 -1.66
CA LYS A 7 -17.77 -1.61 -1.83
C LYS A 7 -16.36 -1.60 -2.45
N PHE A 8 -16.11 -0.70 -3.40
CA PHE A 8 -14.77 -0.53 -3.98
C PHE A 8 -13.75 -0.07 -2.95
N VAL A 9 -14.07 0.98 -2.17
CA VAL A 9 -13.15 1.53 -1.16
C VAL A 9 -12.84 0.49 -0.08
N ILE A 10 -13.85 -0.20 0.44
CA ILE A 10 -13.64 -1.26 1.45
C ILE A 10 -12.75 -2.37 0.89
N GLY A 11 -13.03 -2.84 -0.34
CA GLY A 11 -12.22 -3.86 -1.00
C GLY A 11 -10.78 -3.39 -1.19
N PHE A 12 -10.58 -2.15 -1.66
CA PHE A 12 -9.25 -1.56 -1.85
C PHE A 12 -8.48 -1.47 -0.53
N LEU A 13 -9.10 -0.99 0.54
CA LEU A 13 -8.47 -0.87 1.85
C LEU A 13 -8.05 -2.24 2.39
N VAL A 14 -8.95 -3.23 2.36
CA VAL A 14 -8.64 -4.59 2.80
C VAL A 14 -7.48 -5.16 1.98
N SER A 15 -7.53 -5.00 0.65
CA SER A 15 -6.43 -5.45 -0.22
C SER A 15 -5.12 -4.72 0.05
N ALA A 16 -5.13 -3.41 0.31
CA ALA A 16 -3.94 -2.63 0.61
C ALA A 16 -3.28 -3.08 1.94
N PHE A 17 -4.07 -3.31 2.98
CA PHE A 17 -3.57 -3.85 4.24
C PHE A 17 -3.01 -5.27 4.09
N VAL A 18 -3.72 -6.15 3.40
CA VAL A 18 -3.27 -7.52 3.15
C VAL A 18 -1.98 -7.52 2.32
N PHE A 19 -1.92 -6.71 1.26
CA PHE A 19 -0.72 -6.54 0.43
C PHE A 19 0.47 -6.05 1.26
N GLN A 20 0.27 -5.02 2.08
CA GLN A 20 1.30 -4.48 2.95
C GLN A 20 1.81 -5.54 3.94
N PHE A 21 0.91 -6.29 4.58
CA PHE A 21 1.28 -7.34 5.54
C PHE A 21 2.05 -8.48 4.88
N ILE A 22 1.58 -8.98 3.74
CA ILE A 22 2.23 -10.07 2.99
C ILE A 22 3.61 -9.64 2.51
N THR A 23 3.72 -8.46 1.90
CA THR A 23 4.99 -7.99 1.35
C THR A 23 6.03 -7.72 2.44
N ASN A 24 5.63 -7.16 3.59
CA ASN A 24 6.55 -7.00 4.73
C ASN A 24 6.95 -8.35 5.32
N SER A 25 6.03 -9.31 5.44
CA SER A 25 6.33 -10.63 6.00
C SER A 25 7.24 -11.50 5.11
N ILE A 26 7.11 -11.38 3.78
CA ILE A 26 7.89 -12.17 2.82
C ILE A 26 9.22 -11.49 2.47
N LEU A 27 9.20 -10.17 2.28
CA LEU A 27 10.34 -9.41 1.79
C LEU A 27 11.06 -8.64 2.88
N GLY A 28 10.40 -8.25 3.98
CA GLY A 28 11.02 -7.49 5.07
C GLY A 28 11.72 -8.37 6.10
N ASN A 29 12.49 -7.73 6.99
CA ASN A 29 13.17 -8.39 8.10
C ASN A 29 12.26 -8.64 9.32
N GLU A 30 11.08 -8.01 9.37
CA GLU A 30 10.17 -8.06 10.51
C GLU A 30 8.71 -8.34 10.09
N ILE A 31 7.98 -9.11 10.91
CA ILE A 31 6.55 -9.34 10.73
C ILE A 31 5.79 -8.17 11.35
N SER A 32 5.62 -7.10 10.57
CA SER A 32 4.91 -5.89 11.01
C SER A 32 4.09 -5.28 9.87
N LEU A 33 3.02 -4.55 10.23
CA LEU A 33 2.20 -3.81 9.27
C LEU A 33 3.00 -2.68 8.61
N PHE A 34 3.97 -2.11 9.33
CA PHE A 34 4.87 -1.08 8.83
C PHE A 34 6.26 -1.34 9.39
N PRO A 35 7.33 -1.25 8.58
CA PRO A 35 8.68 -1.47 9.09
C PRO A 35 9.06 -0.39 10.10
N ARG A 36 9.63 -0.82 11.22
CA ARG A 36 9.95 0.04 12.36
C ARG A 36 11.20 0.90 12.14
N ASN A 37 12.08 0.46 11.25
CA ASN A 37 13.31 1.14 10.84
C ASN A 37 13.16 1.94 9.54
N GLY A 38 11.94 2.04 8.98
CA GLY A 38 11.69 2.70 7.69
C GLY A 38 12.20 1.94 6.47
N GLU A 39 12.91 0.81 6.66
CA GLU A 39 13.42 0.00 5.56
C GLU A 39 12.31 -0.92 5.03
N TRP A 40 11.97 -0.78 3.75
CA TRP A 40 10.96 -1.63 3.12
C TRP A 40 11.50 -2.95 2.58
N PHE A 41 12.81 -3.05 2.44
CA PHE A 41 13.53 -4.18 1.88
C PHE A 41 14.84 -4.38 2.65
N PRO A 42 15.27 -5.63 2.87
CA PRO A 42 16.47 -5.95 3.61
C PRO A 42 17.70 -5.47 2.86
N GLU A 43 18.54 -4.71 3.54
CA GLU A 43 19.91 -4.47 3.11
C GLU A 43 20.73 -5.75 3.32
N GLY A 44 20.93 -6.50 2.25
CA GLY A 44 21.84 -7.66 2.24
C GLY A 44 21.13 -9.02 2.30
N GLY A 45 21.46 -9.86 1.32
CA GLY A 45 20.92 -11.22 1.18
C GLY A 45 20.41 -11.47 -0.24
N SER A 46 21.32 -11.48 -1.22
CA SER A 46 21.01 -11.71 -2.62
C SER A 46 20.43 -13.11 -2.83
N ILE A 47 19.11 -13.18 -2.89
CA ILE A 47 18.40 -14.31 -3.49
C ILE A 47 17.69 -13.76 -4.72
N ALA A 48 18.16 -14.16 -5.92
CA ALA A 48 17.76 -13.54 -7.18
C ALA A 48 16.23 -13.41 -7.37
N TRP A 49 15.46 -14.40 -6.91
CA TRP A 49 13.99 -14.34 -6.99
C TRP A 49 13.36 -13.29 -6.08
N LYS A 50 13.95 -13.00 -4.90
CA LYS A 50 13.50 -11.93 -4.00
C LYS A 50 13.73 -10.56 -4.63
N ASN A 51 14.90 -10.36 -5.26
CA ASN A 51 15.23 -9.11 -5.94
C ASN A 51 14.29 -8.87 -7.14
N THR A 52 14.01 -9.89 -7.95
CA THR A 52 13.07 -9.77 -9.08
C THR A 52 11.66 -9.41 -8.61
N LEU A 53 11.16 -10.06 -7.55
CA LEU A 53 9.86 -9.72 -6.97
C LEU A 53 9.85 -8.31 -6.38
N ALA A 54 10.92 -7.92 -5.67
CA ALA A 54 11.07 -6.58 -5.12
C ALA A 54 11.01 -5.52 -6.22
N THR A 55 11.65 -5.72 -7.37
CA THR A 55 11.60 -4.77 -8.51
C THR A 55 10.18 -4.51 -9.01
N ILE A 56 9.29 -5.51 -8.99
CA ILE A 56 7.89 -5.36 -9.43
C ILE A 56 7.02 -4.72 -8.34
N ILE A 57 7.26 -5.11 -7.08
CA ILE A 57 6.47 -4.68 -5.92
C ILE A 57 6.86 -3.25 -5.49
N TYR A 58 8.13 -2.87 -5.68
CA TYR A 58 8.69 -1.60 -5.21
C TYR A 58 7.90 -0.40 -5.70
N PRO A 59 7.58 -0.22 -7.00
CA PRO A 59 6.81 0.95 -7.45
C PRO A 59 5.42 1.04 -6.81
N VAL A 60 4.76 -0.11 -6.61
CA VAL A 60 3.43 -0.16 -5.99
C VAL A 60 3.53 0.24 -4.52
N LYS A 61 4.49 -0.35 -3.80
CA LYS A 61 4.72 -0.06 -2.38
C LYS A 61 5.17 1.39 -2.17
N PHE A 62 6.03 1.91 -3.04
CA PHE A 62 6.46 3.30 -3.05
C PHE A 62 5.26 4.25 -3.12
N VAL A 63 4.37 4.08 -4.10
CA VAL A 63 3.18 4.93 -4.21
C VAL A 63 2.27 4.80 -2.98
N LEU A 64 2.12 3.60 -2.42
CA LEU A 64 1.23 3.37 -1.29
C LEU A 64 1.81 3.83 0.06
N VAL A 65 3.14 3.88 0.21
CA VAL A 65 3.81 3.98 1.51
C VAL A 65 4.77 5.16 1.64
N GLU A 66 5.54 5.46 0.59
CA GLU A 66 6.55 6.55 0.60
C GLU A 66 6.01 7.88 1.15
N PRO A 67 4.82 8.36 0.71
CA PRO A 67 4.38 9.70 1.10
C PRO A 67 4.05 9.84 2.58
N LEU A 68 3.85 8.72 3.29
CA LEU A 68 3.58 8.68 4.72
C LEU A 68 4.73 8.06 5.53
N SER A 69 5.84 7.73 4.87
CA SER A 69 7.02 7.11 5.49
C SER A 69 7.62 7.95 6.63
N PHE A 70 7.56 9.28 6.51
CA PHE A 70 8.01 10.22 7.54
C PHE A 70 7.29 10.05 8.88
N LEU A 71 6.04 9.56 8.88
CA LEU A 71 5.28 9.29 10.11
C LEU A 71 5.78 8.02 10.82
N ALA A 72 6.46 7.13 10.10
CA ALA A 72 7.05 5.90 10.63
C ALA A 72 8.48 6.08 11.14
N GLN A 73 9.10 7.25 10.93
CA GLN A 73 10.46 7.56 11.37
C GLN A 73 10.55 8.01 12.83
N ASP A 74 9.41 8.35 13.44
CA ASP A 74 9.33 8.62 14.87
C ASP A 74 9.58 7.31 15.64
N PRO A 75 10.49 7.25 16.62
CA PRO A 75 10.75 6.03 17.39
C PRO A 75 9.55 5.56 18.22
N ASP A 76 8.60 6.45 18.56
CA ASP A 76 7.38 6.12 19.30
C ASP A 76 6.13 6.81 18.71
N PRO A 77 5.75 6.53 17.45
CA PRO A 77 4.54 7.09 16.88
C PRO A 77 3.33 6.44 17.56
N PRO A 78 2.30 7.20 17.96
CA PRO A 78 1.09 6.62 18.54
C PRO A 78 0.49 5.61 17.54
N PRO A 79 0.40 4.31 17.86
CA PRO A 79 0.00 3.26 16.91
C PRO A 79 -1.33 3.53 16.16
N PRO A 80 -2.36 4.15 16.78
CA PRO A 80 -3.59 4.51 16.06
C PRO A 80 -3.40 5.59 14.99
N LEU A 81 -2.46 6.52 15.18
CA LEU A 81 -2.28 7.68 14.30
C LEU A 81 -1.74 7.27 12.93
N LEU A 82 -0.77 6.35 12.92
CA LEU A 82 -0.17 5.86 11.69
C LEU A 82 -1.18 5.08 10.84
N LEU A 83 -1.91 4.16 11.45
CA LEU A 83 -3.00 3.42 10.80
C LEU A 83 -4.07 4.35 10.23
N LEU A 84 -4.44 5.40 10.98
CA LEU A 84 -5.42 6.38 10.54
C LEU A 84 -4.93 7.19 9.33
N ALA A 85 -3.67 7.66 9.37
CA ALA A 85 -3.07 8.40 8.26
C ALA A 85 -3.05 7.56 6.97
N PHE A 86 -2.63 6.30 7.08
CA PHE A 86 -2.65 5.35 5.97
C PHE A 86 -4.06 5.07 5.45
N ALA A 87 -5.03 4.87 6.34
CA ALA A 87 -6.42 4.64 5.95
C ALA A 87 -7.01 5.85 5.20
N ILE A 88 -6.73 7.08 5.65
CA ILE A 88 -7.17 8.31 4.97
C ILE A 88 -6.51 8.42 3.59
N TYR A 89 -5.19 8.24 3.52
CA TYR A 89 -4.44 8.33 2.28
C TYR A 89 -4.89 7.30 1.23
N TRP A 90 -5.02 6.04 1.63
CA TRP A 90 -5.50 4.98 0.75
C TRP A 90 -6.96 5.15 0.36
N THR A 91 -7.80 5.76 1.22
CA THR A 91 -9.16 6.13 0.84
C THR A 91 -9.16 7.18 -0.27
N ALA A 92 -8.28 8.19 -0.20
CA ALA A 92 -8.14 9.19 -1.25
C ALA A 92 -7.72 8.54 -2.58
N ILE A 93 -6.70 7.66 -2.56
CA ILE A 93 -6.29 6.87 -3.74
C ILE A 93 -7.46 6.05 -4.28
N ALA A 94 -8.18 5.33 -3.43
CA ALA A 94 -9.31 4.51 -3.84
C ALA A 94 -10.39 5.34 -4.53
N LEU A 95 -10.67 6.54 -4.04
CA LEU A 95 -11.64 7.44 -4.66
C LEU A 95 -11.16 7.92 -6.04
N VAL A 96 -9.89 8.29 -6.17
CA VAL A 96 -9.30 8.70 -7.45
C VAL A 96 -9.33 7.54 -8.45
N LEU A 97 -8.90 6.34 -8.05
CA LEU A 97 -8.93 5.15 -8.90
C LEU A 97 -10.35 4.79 -9.32
N HIS A 98 -11.31 4.80 -8.38
CA HIS A 98 -12.71 4.54 -8.69
C HIS A 98 -13.25 5.56 -9.70
N PHE A 99 -12.89 6.84 -9.56
CA PHE A 99 -13.29 7.88 -10.50
C PHE A 99 -12.66 7.68 -11.88
N VAL A 100 -11.37 7.40 -11.96
CA VAL A 100 -10.65 7.14 -13.21
C VAL A 100 -11.23 5.92 -13.92
N PHE A 101 -11.43 4.80 -13.21
CA PHE A 101 -12.05 3.61 -13.77
C PHE A 101 -13.48 3.88 -14.24
N PHE A 102 -14.30 4.57 -13.44
CA PHE A 102 -15.64 4.96 -13.86
C PHE A 102 -15.62 5.74 -15.17
N ARG A 103 -14.73 6.74 -15.29
CA ARG A 103 -14.59 7.55 -16.50
C ARG A 103 -14.12 6.73 -17.71
N LEU A 104 -13.10 5.89 -17.54
CA LEU A 104 -12.54 5.08 -18.63
C LEU A 104 -13.53 4.01 -19.12
N PHE A 105 -14.19 3.30 -18.21
CA PHE A 105 -15.10 2.21 -18.57
C PHE A 105 -16.47 2.69 -19.05
N ASN A 106 -16.94 3.86 -18.61
CA ASN A 106 -18.18 4.42 -19.13
C ASN A 106 -17.98 5.14 -20.48
N ARG A 107 -16.80 5.72 -20.73
CA ARG A 107 -16.48 6.28 -22.07
C ARG A 107 -16.49 5.23 -23.18
N LYS A 108 -16.16 3.98 -22.90
CA LYS A 108 -16.24 2.87 -23.88
C LYS A 108 -17.66 2.39 -24.20
N LYS A 109 -18.68 2.90 -23.49
CA LYS A 109 -20.09 2.53 -23.69
C LYS A 109 -20.90 3.57 -24.47
N THR A 110 -20.27 4.68 -24.86
CA THR A 110 -20.85 5.72 -25.70
C THR A 110 -20.21 5.63 -27.07
#